data_AF-A0A7Y0AD73-F1
#
_entry.id   AF-A0A7Y0AD73-F1
#
_cell.length_a   1.000
_cell.length_b   1.000
_cell.length_c   1.000
_cell.angle_alpha   90.00
_cell.angle_beta   90.00
_cell.angle_gamma   90.00
#
_symmetry.space_group_name_H-M   'P 1'
#
loop_
_entity.id
_entity.type
_entity.pdbx_description
1 polymer ?
#
loop_
_entity_poly.entity_id
_entity_poly.type
_entity_poly.pdbx_seq_one_letter_code
_entity_poly.pdbx_strand_id
1 'polypeptide(L)' 'MPLIAPEYGTAFYVLSLLLSGGLFFWLRRLFRRRLASEAAVLAATVLASVLAMPFVVFGLVVLFHFLARS' A
#
# COMPACT_ATOMS: atom_id res chain seq x y z
N MET A 1 23.56 14.58 -12.06
CA MET A 1 23.62 13.80 -10.81
C MET A 1 23.35 12.35 -11.15
N PRO A 2 24.24 11.40 -10.84
CA PRO A 2 23.90 9.99 -11.00
C PRO A 2 22.68 9.68 -10.12
N LEU A 3 21.61 9.14 -10.71
CA LEU A 3 20.52 8.53 -9.96
C LEU A 3 21.11 7.29 -9.30
N ILE A 4 21.53 7.42 -8.04
CA ILE A 4 21.86 6.26 -7.21
C ILE A 4 20.52 5.57 -6.97
N ALA A 5 20.27 4.50 -7.72
CA ALA A 5 19.10 3.66 -7.48
C ALA A 5 19.22 3.16 -6.04
N PRO A 6 18.23 3.40 -5.17
CA PRO A 6 18.30 2.85 -3.84
C PRO A 6 18.31 1.32 -3.99
N GLU A 7 19.35 0.67 -3.49
CA GLU A 7 19.49 -0.80 -3.46
C GLU A 7 18.53 -1.39 -2.42
N TYR A 8 17.25 -1.06 -2.52
CA TYR A 8 16.23 -1.82 -1.85
C TYR A 8 16.14 -3.16 -2.59
N GLY A 9 16.68 -4.22 -1.99
CA GLY A 9 16.66 -5.56 -2.58
C GLY A 9 15.24 -6.01 -2.93
N THR A 10 15.10 -7.03 -3.79
CA THR A 10 13.82 -7.56 -4.29
C THR A 10 12.76 -7.76 -3.20
N ALA A 11 13.17 -8.08 -1.97
CA ALA A 11 12.31 -8.18 -0.80
C ALA A 11 11.49 -6.91 -0.53
N PHE A 12 12.06 -5.72 -0.68
CA PHE A 12 11.36 -4.44 -0.49
C PHE A 12 10.24 -4.24 -1.50
N TYR A 13 10.51 -4.53 -2.78
CA TYR A 13 9.51 -4.39 -3.84
C TYR A 13 8.37 -5.39 -3.69
N VAL A 14 8.71 -6.65 -3.36
CA VAL A 14 7.71 -7.70 -3.11
C VAL A 14 6.85 -7.35 -1.91
N LEU A 15 7.45 -6.89 -0.80
CA LEU A 15 6.71 -6.48 0.40
C LEU A 15 5.81 -5.27 0.12
N SER A 16 6.32 -4.29 -0.63
CA SER A 16 5.56 -3.10 -1.03
C SER A 16 4.35 -3.46 -1.88
N LEU A 17 4.51 -4.41 -2.80
CA LEU A 17 3.43 -4.90 -3.65
C LEU A 17 2.40 -5.68 -2.84
N LEU A 18 2.84 -6.56 -1.93
CA LEU A 18 1.95 -7.32 -1.05
C LEU A 18 1.15 -6.42 -0.10
N LEU A 19 1.79 -5.43 0.51
CA LEU A 19 1.13 -4.47 1.41
C LEU A 19 0.14 -3.59 0.65
N SER A 20 0.55 -3.01 -0.48
CA SER A 20 -0.32 -2.12 -1.28
C SER A 20 -1.49 -2.88 -1.90
N GLY A 21 -1.21 -4.05 -2.50
CA GLY A 21 -2.23 -4.92 -3.07
C GLY A 21 -3.18 -5.46 -2.01
N GLY A 22 -2.64 -5.94 -0.88
CA GLY A 22 -3.43 -6.43 0.25
C GLY A 22 -4.38 -5.38 0.81
N LEU A 23 -3.89 -4.16 1.00
CA LEU A 23 -4.71 -3.04 1.47
C LEU A 23 -5.82 -2.69 0.47
N PHE A 24 -5.51 -2.64 -0.83
CA PHE A 24 -6.49 -2.40 -1.88
C PHE A 24 -7.60 -3.46 -1.88
N PHE A 25 -7.25 -4.75 -1.83
CA PHE A 25 -8.23 -5.83 -1.78
C PHE A 25 -9.04 -5.83 -0.49
N TRP A 26 -8.43 -5.47 0.64
CA TRP A 26 -9.11 -5.39 1.92
C TRP A 26 -10.14 -4.25 1.93
N LEU A 27 -9.75 -3.06 1.46
CA LEU A 27 -10.66 -1.93 1.26
C LEU A 27 -11.78 -2.28 0.28
N ARG A 28 -11.47 -2.92 -0.85
CA ARG A 28 -12.48 -3.38 -1.81
C ARG A 28 -13.47 -4.35 -1.17
N ARG A 29 -12.99 -5.29 -0.36
CA ARG A 29 -13.85 -6.24 0.37
C ARG A 29 -14.74 -5.52 1.39
N LEU A 30 -14.21 -4.51 2.08
CA LEU A 30 -14.95 -3.72 3.05
C LEU A 30 -16.06 -2.90 2.38
N PHE A 31 -15.74 -2.21 1.28
CA PHE A 31 -16.69 -1.40 0.52
C PHE A 31 -17.74 -2.22 -0.21
N ARG A 32 -17.40 -3.42 -0.74
CA ARG A 32 -18.40 -4.34 -1.32
C ARG A 32 -19.48 -4.76 -0.34
N ARG A 33 -19.22 -4.77 0.96
CA ARG A 33 -20.25 -5.08 1.98
C ARG A 33 -21.18 -3.91 2.26
N ARG A 34 -20.80 -2.69 1.89
CA ARG A 34 -21.51 -1.45 2.26
C ARG A 34 -22.17 -0.75 1.07
N LEU A 35 -21.71 -0.99 -0.15
CA LEU A 35 -22.16 -0.32 -1.37
C LEU A 35 -22.74 -1.34 -2.35
N ALA A 36 -23.94 -1.06 -2.85
CA ALA A 36 -24.64 -1.93 -3.81
C ALA A 36 -24.14 -1.76 -5.25
N SER A 37 -23.54 -0.61 -5.59
CA SER A 37 -23.04 -0.31 -6.93
C SER A 37 -21.54 -0.62 -7.05
N GLU A 38 -21.16 -1.42 -8.03
CA GLU A 38 -19.75 -1.76 -8.31
C GLU A 38 -18.91 -0.52 -8.67
N ALA A 39 -19.50 0.44 -9.41
CA ALA A 39 -18.84 1.69 -9.75
C ALA A 39 -18.53 2.51 -8.49
N ALA A 40 -19.47 2.55 -7.53
CA ALA A 40 -19.27 3.24 -6.25
C ALA A 40 -18.22 2.55 -5.38
N VAL A 41 -18.18 1.21 -5.37
CA VAL A 41 -17.12 0.43 -4.70
C VAL A 41 -15.75 0.77 -5.27
N LEU A 42 -15.60 0.78 -6.59
CA LEU A 42 -14.33 1.09 -7.23
C LEU A 42 -13.87 2.53 -6.93
N ALA A 43 -14.76 3.51 -7.08
CA ALA A 43 -14.45 4.90 -6.77
C ALA A 43 -14.05 5.10 -5.30
N ALA A 44 -14.80 4.52 -4.36
CA ALA A 44 -14.47 4.56 -2.94
C ALA A 44 -13.15 3.85 -2.61
N THR A 45 -12.86 2.72 -3.28
CA THR A 45 -11.62 1.97 -3.08
C THR A 45 -10.41 2.77 -3.59
N VAL A 46 -10.52 3.38 -4.77
CA VAL A 46 -9.45 4.23 -5.34
C VAL A 46 -9.18 5.41 -4.41
N LEU A 47 -10.24 6.12 -3.99
CA LEU A 47 -10.12 7.26 -3.09
C LEU A 47 -9.48 6.86 -1.75
N ALA A 48 -9.95 5.77 -1.14
CA ALA A 48 -9.40 5.27 0.12
C ALA A 48 -7.94 4.80 -0.03
N SER A 49 -7.57 4.22 -1.18
CA SER A 49 -6.20 3.77 -1.43
C SER A 49 -5.24 4.95 -1.58
N VAL A 50 -5.65 6.01 -2.27
CA VAL A 50 -4.87 7.26 -2.38
C VAL A 50 -4.68 7.90 -1.01
N LEU A 51 -5.73 7.95 -0.19
CA LEU A 51 -5.66 8.48 1.17
C LEU A 51 -4.79 7.61 2.09
N ALA A 52 -4.79 6.28 1.89
CA ALA A 52 -4.00 5.36 2.71
C ALA A 52 -2.52 5.28 2.30
N MET A 53 -2.18 5.67 1.06
CA MET A 53 -0.83 5.63 0.50
C MET A 53 0.25 6.27 1.39
N PRO A 54 0.10 7.50 1.94
CA PRO A 54 1.10 8.07 2.84
C PRO A 54 1.30 7.25 4.13
N PHE A 55 0.23 6.63 4.66
CA PHE A 55 0.32 5.77 5.84
C PHE A 55 1.03 4.45 5.55
N VAL A 56 0.83 3.88 4.35
CA VAL A 56 1.55 2.68 3.90
C VAL A 56 3.03 2.96 3.74
N VAL A 57 3.38 4.07 3.08
CA VAL A 57 4.78 4.50 2.92
C VAL A 57 5.41 4.75 4.29
N PHE A 58 4.73 5.45 5.19
CA PHE A 58 5.21 5.67 6.56
C PHE A 58 5.41 4.35 7.32
N GLY A 59 4.44 3.44 7.26
CA GLY A 59 4.53 2.12 7.88
C GLY A 59 5.71 1.29 7.35
N LEU A 60 5.95 1.31 6.03
CA LEU A 60 7.10 0.66 5.40
C LEU A 60 8.42 1.25 5.89
N VAL A 61 8.55 2.58 5.90
CA VAL A 61 9.76 3.27 6.40
C VAL A 61 10.03 2.89 7.85
N VAL A 62 9.01 2.90 8.70
CA VAL A 62 9.13 2.51 10.11
C VAL A 62 9.52 1.04 10.26
N LEU A 63 8.87 0.13 9.52
CA LEU A 63 9.17 -1.29 9.54
C LEU A 63 10.63 -1.56 9.14
N PHE A 64 11.09 -0.96 8.04
CA PHE A 64 12.48 -1.09 7.60
C PHE A 64 13.46 -0.46 8.60
N HIS A 65 13.10 0.66 9.24
CA HIS A 65 13.92 1.25 10.30
C HIS A 65 14.10 0.31 11.49
N PHE A 66 13.04 -0.38 11.91
CA PHE A 66 13.13 -1.39 12.97
C PHE A 66 13.95 -2.60 12.53
N LEU A 67 13.72 -3.11 11.32
CA LEU A 67 14.41 -4.29 10.79
C LEU A 67 15.91 -4.05 10.54
N ALA A 68 16.29 -2.81 10.21
CA ALA A 68 17.69 -2.42 10.03
C ALA A 68 18.43 -2.18 11.36
N ARG A 69 17.70 -2.05 12.47
CA ARG A 69 18.26 -1.90 13.83
C ARG A 69 18.37 -3.22 14.60
N SER A 70 17.74 -4.29 14.13
CA SER A 70 17.83 -5.65 14.67
C SER A 70 18.95 -6.45 14.01
#